data_AF-A0A951ABU2-F1
#
_entry.id   AF-A0A951ABU2-F1
#
_cell.length_a   1.000
_cell.length_b   1.000
_cell.length_c   1.000
_cell.angle_alpha   90.00
_cell.angle_beta   90.00
_cell.angle_gamma   90.00
#
_symmetry.space_group_name_H-M   'P 1'
#
loop_
_entity.id
_entity.type
_entity.pdbx_description
1 polymer ?
#
loop_
_entity_poly.entity_id
_entity_poly.type
_entity_poly.pdbx_seq_one_letter_code
_entity_poly.pdbx_strand_id
1 'polypeptide(L)'
;MESARQILIVDDDANSRALLARALSAAGYNCRQTDNAPDALRLIHEEQTSVLLLDFEMPGMDGVDALKQLRTDEDPAIAQIPVIMLTGHGESEVACLEAGADDFVIKPIKIEVLRARIEAQLRLHSLRIQLQQQNKDLEEWRRAHERDLAAARATQQSLIPQKNPELVGWEIATCYRPVIEVGGDIYGWLPIKNHRWLFWIADATGHGASAALLTTLAKLLFDYGQEQSDRAGPIMEAVNNALRATFGGRSFMSAMCVALDPKSGRATVTGAGHPPLLITRFGRGTEAIASSGPPLGMLEDSEFVETIVELNPGDAFTLYTDGLFGAGTNGRTQTSPTQLAGMINPFADSASALLEIMLKAATPDLGDSSPDDVAAVVVRRSN
;
A
#
# COMPACT_ATOMS: atom_id res chain seq x y z
N MET A 1 -25.96 -29.85 -12.61
CA MET A 1 -26.51 -30.96 -11.80
C MET A 1 -25.71 -30.96 -10.51
N GLU A 2 -26.30 -30.61 -9.37
CA GLU A 2 -25.62 -30.88 -8.08
C GLU A 2 -25.36 -32.38 -8.02
N SER A 3 -24.09 -32.78 -7.96
CA SER A 3 -23.74 -34.17 -7.68
C SER A 3 -24.39 -34.54 -6.36
N ALA A 4 -25.17 -35.62 -6.34
CA ALA A 4 -25.83 -36.09 -5.13
C ALA A 4 -24.77 -36.27 -4.01
N ARG A 5 -24.94 -35.50 -2.92
CA ARG A 5 -23.95 -35.38 -1.86
C ARG A 5 -23.81 -36.71 -1.14
N GLN A 6 -22.57 -37.18 -1.01
CA GLN A 6 -22.27 -38.49 -0.43
C GLN A 6 -22.09 -38.35 1.09
N ILE A 7 -22.94 -39.03 1.84
CA ILE A 7 -22.87 -39.12 3.30
C ILE A 7 -22.27 -40.47 3.66
N LEU A 8 -21.19 -40.47 4.43
CA LEU A 8 -20.66 -41.69 5.04
C LEU A 8 -21.26 -41.85 6.43
N ILE A 9 -21.88 -42.99 6.70
CA ILE A 9 -22.51 -43.33 7.98
C ILE A 9 -21.68 -44.43 8.63
N VAL A 10 -21.20 -44.15 9.83
CA VAL A 10 -20.39 -45.06 10.65
C VAL A 10 -21.12 -45.25 11.98
N ASP A 11 -21.60 -46.47 12.23
CA ASP A 11 -22.37 -46.86 13.41
C ASP A 11 -22.23 -48.38 13.53
N ASP A 12 -21.94 -48.95 14.68
CA ASP A 12 -21.72 -50.40 14.82
C ASP A 12 -23.05 -51.18 14.80
N ASP A 13 -24.15 -50.57 15.23
CA ASP A 13 -25.49 -51.16 15.21
C ASP A 13 -26.07 -51.21 13.79
N ALA A 14 -26.14 -52.42 13.24
CA ALA A 14 -26.61 -52.66 11.88
C ALA A 14 -28.04 -52.15 11.61
N ASN A 15 -28.91 -52.17 12.63
CA ASN A 15 -30.30 -51.73 12.48
C ASN A 15 -30.40 -50.19 12.42
N SER A 16 -29.72 -49.50 13.35
CA SER A 16 -29.57 -48.04 13.39
C SER A 16 -28.99 -47.54 12.08
N ARG A 17 -27.85 -48.09 11.67
CA ARG A 17 -27.14 -47.75 10.43
C ARG A 17 -28.03 -47.91 9.18
N ALA A 18 -28.72 -49.04 9.04
CA ALA A 18 -29.59 -49.30 7.89
C ALA A 18 -30.83 -48.39 7.86
N LEU A 19 -31.41 -48.07 9.04
CA LEU A 19 -32.55 -47.17 9.15
C LEU A 19 -32.17 -45.73 8.78
N LEU A 20 -31.05 -45.24 9.32
CA LEU A 20 -30.49 -43.92 9.00
C LEU A 20 -30.20 -43.80 7.50
N ALA A 21 -29.52 -44.78 6.91
CA ALA A 21 -29.20 -44.79 5.50
C ALA A 21 -30.46 -44.75 4.62
N ARG A 22 -31.50 -45.54 4.94
CA ARG A 22 -32.77 -45.51 4.21
C ARG A 22 -33.48 -44.16 4.34
N ALA A 23 -33.52 -43.59 5.53
CA ALA A 23 -34.19 -42.32 5.78
C ALA A 23 -33.50 -41.16 5.03
N LEU A 24 -32.17 -41.10 5.06
CA LEU A 24 -31.38 -40.11 4.34
C LEU A 24 -31.43 -40.33 2.81
N SER A 25 -31.41 -41.58 2.34
CA SER A 25 -31.59 -41.89 0.92
C SER A 25 -32.96 -41.45 0.41
N ALA A 26 -34.02 -41.64 1.20
CA ALA A 26 -35.36 -41.13 0.87
C ALA A 26 -35.43 -39.59 0.82
N ALA A 27 -34.53 -38.91 1.52
CA ALA A 27 -34.37 -37.46 1.47
C ALA A 27 -33.46 -36.97 0.33
N GLY A 28 -32.97 -37.87 -0.54
CA GLY A 28 -32.19 -37.52 -1.74
C GLY A 28 -30.67 -37.52 -1.57
N TYR A 29 -30.15 -38.02 -0.44
CA TYR A 29 -28.71 -38.18 -0.23
C TYR A 29 -28.20 -39.53 -0.74
N ASN A 30 -26.93 -39.59 -1.14
CA ASN A 30 -26.25 -40.87 -1.39
C ASN A 30 -25.58 -41.33 -0.11
N CYS A 31 -25.98 -42.48 0.44
CA CYS A 31 -25.44 -42.97 1.70
C CYS A 31 -24.49 -44.16 1.49
N ARG A 32 -23.24 -44.00 1.95
CA ARG A 32 -22.31 -45.10 2.17
C ARG A 32 -22.36 -45.51 3.64
N GLN A 33 -22.19 -46.80 3.92
CA GLN A 33 -22.28 -47.34 5.27
C GLN A 33 -21.04 -48.17 5.58
N THR A 34 -20.58 -48.09 6.83
CA THR A 34 -19.58 -48.98 7.42
C THR A 34 -19.87 -49.14 8.91
N ASP A 35 -19.40 -50.22 9.52
CA ASP A 35 -19.64 -50.53 10.94
C ASP A 35 -18.44 -50.23 11.84
N ASN A 36 -17.33 -49.74 11.28
CA ASN A 36 -16.12 -49.49 12.02
C ASN A 36 -15.34 -48.29 11.48
N ALA A 37 -14.60 -47.62 12.36
CA ALA A 37 -13.79 -46.45 12.05
C ALA A 37 -12.63 -46.69 11.06
N PRO A 38 -11.84 -47.79 11.15
CA PRO A 38 -10.78 -48.06 10.18
C PRO A 38 -11.26 -48.12 8.73
N ASP A 39 -12.39 -48.80 8.47
CA ASP A 39 -12.99 -48.84 7.15
C ASP A 39 -13.56 -47.47 6.74
N ALA A 40 -14.07 -46.67 7.68
CA ALA A 40 -14.54 -45.31 7.39
C ALA A 40 -13.40 -44.42 6.88
N LEU A 41 -12.27 -44.42 7.59
CA LEU A 41 -11.08 -43.65 7.20
C LEU A 41 -10.55 -44.10 5.84
N ARG A 42 -10.56 -45.41 5.55
CA ARG A 42 -10.20 -45.94 4.22
C ARG A 42 -11.17 -45.47 3.13
N LEU A 43 -12.48 -45.56 3.37
CA LEU A 43 -13.52 -45.15 2.41
C LEU A 43 -13.46 -43.65 2.08
N ILE A 44 -13.11 -42.80 3.05
CA ILE A 44 -12.94 -41.36 2.85
C ILE A 44 -11.84 -41.03 1.84
N HIS A 45 -10.78 -41.85 1.80
CA HIS A 45 -9.69 -41.71 0.82
C HIS A 45 -10.04 -42.25 -0.56
N GLU A 46 -10.90 -43.27 -0.63
CA GLU A 46 -11.32 -43.91 -1.88
C GLU A 46 -12.42 -43.09 -2.60
N GLU A 47 -13.28 -42.42 -1.83
CA GLU A 47 -14.49 -41.78 -2.34
C GLU A 47 -14.75 -40.41 -1.69
N GLN A 48 -15.29 -39.48 -2.49
CA GLN A 48 -15.50 -38.10 -2.06
C GLN A 48 -16.67 -37.97 -1.07
N THR A 49 -16.36 -38.02 0.22
CA THR A 49 -17.33 -37.87 1.30
C THR A 49 -17.64 -36.39 1.56
N SER A 50 -18.92 -36.03 1.51
CA SER A 50 -19.38 -34.64 1.74
C SER A 50 -19.69 -34.34 3.20
N VAL A 51 -20.16 -35.34 3.96
CA VAL A 51 -20.37 -35.29 5.42
C VAL A 51 -20.15 -36.68 5.99
N LEU A 52 -19.49 -36.76 7.15
CA LEU A 52 -19.35 -37.95 7.95
C LEU A 52 -20.35 -37.92 9.12
N LEU A 53 -21.21 -38.93 9.22
CA LEU A 53 -21.98 -39.21 10.42
C LEU A 53 -21.27 -40.32 11.18
N LEU A 54 -20.85 -40.02 12.41
CA LEU A 54 -19.95 -40.89 13.16
C LEU A 54 -20.54 -41.19 14.54
N ASP A 55 -20.78 -42.46 14.83
CA ASP A 55 -21.16 -42.89 16.17
C ASP A 55 -20.06 -42.63 17.18
N PHE A 56 -20.45 -42.17 18.36
CA PHE A 56 -19.52 -41.86 19.44
C PHE A 56 -18.92 -43.14 20.03
N GLU A 57 -19.76 -44.13 20.36
CA GLU A 57 -19.32 -45.40 20.94
C GLU A 57 -19.29 -46.47 19.86
N MET A 58 -18.10 -47.04 19.61
CA MET A 58 -17.94 -48.19 18.71
C MET A 58 -16.89 -49.15 19.26
N PRO A 59 -17.00 -50.47 19.01
CA PRO A 59 -15.98 -51.43 19.40
C PRO A 59 -14.63 -51.17 18.75
N GLY A 60 -13.56 -51.22 19.55
CA GLY A 60 -12.18 -51.06 19.07
C GLY A 60 -11.74 -49.60 19.04
N MET A 61 -11.95 -48.92 17.90
CA MET A 61 -11.67 -47.49 17.76
C MET A 61 -12.99 -46.72 17.88
N ASP A 62 -13.08 -45.87 18.90
CA ASP A 62 -14.26 -45.05 19.13
C ASP A 62 -14.34 -43.87 18.13
N GLY A 63 -15.48 -43.19 18.10
CA GLY A 63 -15.71 -42.09 17.17
C GLY A 63 -14.83 -40.87 17.43
N VAL A 64 -14.43 -40.64 18.69
CA VAL A 64 -13.58 -39.51 19.05
C VAL A 64 -12.16 -39.71 18.52
N ASP A 65 -11.61 -40.91 18.67
CA ASP A 65 -10.29 -41.26 18.15
C ASP A 65 -10.26 -41.27 16.63
N ALA A 66 -11.33 -41.77 15.99
CA ALA A 66 -11.49 -41.72 14.53
C ALA A 66 -11.53 -40.26 14.01
N LEU A 67 -12.26 -39.38 14.68
CA LEU A 67 -12.32 -37.95 14.36
C LEU A 67 -10.96 -37.27 14.52
N LYS A 68 -10.25 -37.53 15.63
CA LYS A 68 -8.89 -36.98 15.82
C LYS A 68 -7.97 -37.42 14.70
N GLN A 69 -8.02 -38.69 14.30
CA GLN A 69 -7.22 -39.21 13.20
C GLN A 69 -7.57 -38.52 11.87
N LEU A 70 -8.87 -38.34 11.58
CA LEU A 70 -9.32 -37.58 10.40
C LEU A 70 -8.80 -36.14 10.40
N ARG A 71 -8.80 -35.44 11.55
CA ARG A 71 -8.30 -34.05 11.64
C ARG A 71 -6.79 -33.92 11.46
N THR A 72 -6.05 -35.01 11.62
CA THR A 72 -4.60 -35.06 11.40
C THR A 72 -4.21 -35.54 10.00
N ASP A 73 -5.18 -35.73 9.10
CA ASP A 73 -4.91 -36.17 7.74
C ASP A 73 -4.01 -35.17 6.97
N GLU A 74 -3.14 -35.70 6.10
CA GLU A 74 -2.24 -34.88 5.29
C GLU A 74 -2.99 -34.12 4.19
N ASP A 75 -4.11 -34.65 3.70
CA ASP A 75 -4.97 -33.96 2.74
C ASP A 75 -5.92 -32.99 3.48
N PRO A 76 -5.76 -31.66 3.31
CA PRO A 76 -6.63 -30.69 3.96
C PRO A 76 -8.09 -30.81 3.53
N ALA A 77 -8.38 -31.39 2.36
CA ALA A 77 -9.75 -31.63 1.91
C ALA A 77 -10.41 -32.72 2.75
N ILE A 78 -9.67 -33.78 3.11
CA ILE A 78 -10.11 -34.86 3.99
C ILE A 78 -10.23 -34.35 5.44
N ALA A 79 -9.18 -33.69 5.94
CA ALA A 79 -9.17 -33.17 7.30
C ALA A 79 -10.29 -32.16 7.60
N GLN A 80 -10.81 -31.49 6.57
CA GLN A 80 -11.90 -30.52 6.67
C GLN A 80 -13.29 -31.08 6.34
N ILE A 81 -13.43 -32.39 6.10
CA ILE A 81 -14.75 -33.01 5.90
C ILE A 81 -15.62 -32.74 7.13
N PRO A 82 -16.85 -32.22 6.96
CA PRO A 82 -17.75 -32.00 8.08
C PRO A 82 -18.11 -33.29 8.80
N VAL A 83 -17.94 -33.33 10.11
CA VAL A 83 -18.26 -34.48 10.97
C VAL A 83 -19.38 -34.12 11.93
N ILE A 84 -20.45 -34.92 11.90
CA ILE A 84 -21.55 -34.85 12.86
C ILE A 84 -21.50 -36.10 13.72
N MET A 85 -21.24 -35.91 15.01
CA MET A 85 -21.21 -37.02 15.97
C MET A 85 -22.63 -37.47 16.32
N LEU A 86 -22.87 -38.78 16.37
CA LEU A 86 -24.12 -39.38 16.82
C LEU A 86 -23.92 -39.89 18.24
N THR A 87 -24.56 -39.25 19.22
CA THR A 87 -24.25 -39.47 20.65
C THR A 87 -25.42 -40.09 21.41
N GLY A 88 -25.13 -40.92 22.41
CA GLY A 88 -26.08 -41.46 23.39
C GLY A 88 -26.41 -40.49 24.54
N HIS A 89 -27.22 -40.96 25.49
CA HIS A 89 -27.59 -40.16 26.67
C HIS A 89 -26.53 -40.31 27.78
N GLY A 90 -25.89 -39.22 28.18
CA GLY A 90 -24.81 -39.21 29.19
C GLY A 90 -23.41 -38.98 28.61
N GLU A 91 -23.28 -38.92 27.29
CA GLU A 91 -22.05 -38.53 26.60
C GLU A 91 -21.84 -37.01 26.63
N SER A 92 -20.59 -36.57 26.67
CA SER A 92 -20.25 -35.13 26.76
C SER A 92 -20.26 -34.49 25.38
N GLU A 93 -21.29 -33.69 25.10
CA GLU A 93 -21.40 -32.83 23.91
C GLU A 93 -20.16 -31.94 23.73
N VAL A 94 -19.66 -31.41 24.84
CA VAL A 94 -18.47 -30.55 24.88
C VAL A 94 -17.24 -31.32 24.41
N ALA A 95 -17.07 -32.58 24.85
CA ALA A 95 -15.93 -33.39 24.45
C ALA A 95 -15.93 -33.70 22.94
N CYS A 96 -17.12 -33.86 22.33
CA CYS A 96 -17.24 -34.05 20.87
C CYS A 96 -16.75 -32.83 20.09
N LEU A 97 -17.17 -31.64 20.51
CA LEU A 97 -16.78 -30.39 19.86
C LEU A 97 -15.29 -30.07 20.09
N GLU A 98 -14.77 -30.29 21.29
CA GLU A 98 -13.35 -30.12 21.61
C GLU A 98 -12.45 -31.10 20.84
N ALA A 99 -12.95 -32.29 20.50
CA ALA A 99 -12.26 -33.24 19.64
C ALA A 99 -12.24 -32.83 18.16
N GLY A 100 -12.96 -31.76 17.79
CA GLY A 100 -12.98 -31.20 16.44
C GLY A 100 -14.20 -31.58 15.60
N ALA A 101 -15.29 -32.03 16.22
CA ALA A 101 -16.56 -32.29 15.52
C ALA A 101 -17.20 -30.95 15.13
N ASP A 102 -17.86 -30.91 13.96
CA ASP A 102 -18.54 -29.71 13.50
C ASP A 102 -19.95 -29.59 14.09
N ASP A 103 -20.56 -30.70 14.48
CA ASP A 103 -21.84 -30.76 15.20
C ASP A 103 -22.04 -32.12 15.88
N PHE A 104 -23.15 -32.27 16.61
CA PHE A 104 -23.60 -33.55 17.16
C PHE A 104 -25.13 -33.70 17.14
N VAL A 105 -25.60 -34.94 17.23
CA VAL A 105 -27.02 -35.31 17.35
C VAL A 105 -27.20 -36.41 18.39
N ILE A 106 -28.05 -36.13 19.37
CA ILE A 106 -28.38 -37.07 20.45
C ILE A 106 -29.39 -38.13 19.96
N LYS A 107 -29.12 -39.40 20.28
CA LYS A 107 -30.01 -40.56 20.08
C LYS A 107 -31.16 -40.52 21.11
N PRO A 108 -32.43 -40.81 20.73
CA PRO A 108 -32.88 -41.28 19.42
C PRO A 108 -32.93 -40.16 18.36
N ILE A 109 -32.38 -40.46 17.18
CA ILE A 109 -32.17 -39.47 16.12
C ILE A 109 -33.50 -39.11 15.45
N LYS A 110 -33.84 -37.82 15.49
CA LYS A 110 -34.93 -37.25 14.68
C LYS A 110 -34.38 -36.89 13.29
N ILE A 111 -34.83 -37.59 12.26
CA ILE A 111 -34.34 -37.43 10.88
C ILE A 111 -34.45 -35.98 10.39
N GLU A 112 -35.51 -35.25 10.74
CA GLU A 112 -35.68 -33.84 10.38
C GLU A 112 -34.59 -32.94 10.97
N VAL A 113 -34.20 -33.19 12.22
CA VAL A 113 -33.14 -32.44 12.91
C VAL A 113 -31.78 -32.78 12.29
N LEU A 114 -31.50 -34.07 12.08
CA LEU A 114 -30.27 -34.51 11.44
C LEU A 114 -30.11 -33.90 10.05
N ARG A 115 -31.20 -33.85 9.25
CA ARG A 115 -31.17 -33.24 7.92
C ARG A 115 -30.84 -31.75 7.97
N ALA A 116 -31.48 -31.00 8.88
CA ALA A 116 -31.20 -29.57 9.04
C ALA A 116 -29.73 -29.31 9.40
N ARG A 117 -29.13 -30.16 10.26
CA ARG A 117 -27.71 -30.08 10.63
C ARG A 117 -26.79 -30.43 9.47
N ILE A 118 -27.07 -31.50 8.73
CA ILE A 118 -26.33 -31.87 7.51
C ILE A 118 -26.32 -30.70 6.51
N GLU A 119 -27.48 -30.11 6.23
CA GLU A 119 -27.59 -28.97 5.31
C GLU A 119 -26.80 -27.76 5.80
N ALA A 120 -26.85 -27.45 7.10
CA ALA A 120 -26.09 -26.36 7.70
C ALA A 120 -24.58 -26.58 7.56
N GLN A 121 -24.08 -27.78 7.87
CA GLN A 121 -22.66 -28.11 7.79
C GLN A 121 -22.14 -28.11 6.36
N LEU A 122 -22.91 -28.64 5.41
CA LEU A 122 -22.58 -28.58 3.99
C LEU A 122 -22.49 -27.13 3.48
N ARG A 123 -23.40 -26.26 3.93
CA ARG A 123 -23.38 -24.84 3.58
C ARG A 123 -22.19 -24.10 4.19
N LEU A 124 -21.84 -24.39 5.45
CA LEU A 124 -20.67 -23.79 6.10
C LEU A 124 -19.38 -24.22 5.42
N HIS A 125 -19.26 -25.51 5.08
CA HIS A 125 -18.10 -26.05 4.39
C HIS A 125 -17.93 -25.44 2.99
N SER A 126 -19.01 -25.32 2.21
CA SER A 126 -18.93 -24.70 0.88
C SER A 126 -18.54 -23.23 0.94
N LEU A 127 -19.07 -22.48 1.92
CA LEU A 127 -18.69 -21.09 2.14
C LEU A 127 -17.21 -20.96 2.55
N ARG A 128 -16.71 -21.85 3.41
CA ARG A 128 -15.31 -21.88 3.83
C ARG A 128 -14.37 -22.11 2.64
N ILE A 129 -14.68 -23.08 1.78
CA ILE A 129 -13.91 -23.33 0.55
C ILE A 129 -13.93 -22.10 -0.36
N GLN A 130 -15.10 -21.48 -0.56
CA GLN A 130 -15.22 -20.30 -1.40
C GLN A 130 -14.40 -19.11 -0.86
N LEU A 131 -14.41 -18.89 0.45
CA LEU A 131 -13.61 -17.84 1.10
C LEU A 131 -12.11 -18.10 0.96
N GLN A 132 -11.66 -19.33 1.16
CA GLN A 132 -10.26 -19.70 0.97
C GLN A 132 -9.80 -19.46 -0.48
N GLN A 133 -10.64 -19.81 -1.46
CA GLN A 133 -10.35 -19.55 -2.87
C GLN A 133 -10.29 -18.04 -3.16
N GLN A 134 -11.27 -17.27 -2.70
CA GLN A 134 -11.30 -15.82 -2.90
C GLN A 134 -10.09 -15.12 -2.27
N ASN A 135 -9.67 -15.54 -1.07
CA ASN A 135 -8.47 -14.99 -0.44
C ASN A 135 -7.21 -15.30 -1.24
N LYS A 136 -7.09 -16.52 -1.76
CA LYS A 136 -5.96 -16.89 -2.61
C LYS A 136 -5.91 -16.06 -3.89
N ASP A 137 -7.05 -15.93 -4.58
CA ASP A 137 -7.14 -15.13 -5.81
C ASP A 137 -6.82 -13.65 -5.54
N LEU A 138 -7.28 -13.11 -4.40
CA LEU A 138 -6.99 -11.74 -3.98
C LEU A 138 -5.50 -11.53 -3.70
N GLU A 139 -4.85 -12.47 -3.02
CA GLU A 139 -3.40 -12.43 -2.76
C GLU A 139 -2.59 -12.48 -4.05
N GLU A 140 -2.98 -13.34 -5.00
CA GLU A 140 -2.33 -13.44 -6.30
C GLU A 140 -2.49 -12.13 -7.10
N TRP A 141 -3.70 -11.57 -7.11
CA TRP A 141 -3.97 -10.29 -7.76
C TRP A 141 -3.18 -9.15 -7.13
N ARG A 142 -3.14 -9.08 -5.79
CA ARG A 142 -2.35 -8.09 -5.05
C ARG A 142 -0.87 -8.18 -5.41
N ARG A 143 -0.28 -9.38 -5.41
CA ARG A 143 1.13 -9.57 -5.76
C ARG A 143 1.43 -9.19 -7.21
N ALA A 144 0.50 -9.40 -8.13
CA ALA A 144 0.66 -8.97 -9.51
C ALA A 144 0.65 -7.44 -9.61
N HIS A 145 -0.31 -6.79 -8.93
CA HIS A 145 -0.42 -5.33 -8.91
C HIS A 145 0.81 -4.65 -8.30
N GLU A 146 1.32 -5.16 -7.16
CA GLU A 146 2.53 -4.68 -6.50
C GLU A 146 3.77 -4.78 -7.43
N ARG A 147 3.85 -5.81 -8.28
CA ARG A 147 4.96 -5.93 -9.26
C ARG A 147 4.86 -4.89 -10.37
N ASP A 148 3.67 -4.67 -10.92
CA ASP A 148 3.46 -3.69 -11.99
C ASP A 148 3.78 -2.27 -11.50
N LEU A 149 3.32 -1.94 -10.29
CA LEU A 149 3.60 -0.66 -9.67
C LEU A 149 5.07 -0.51 -9.26
N ALA A 150 5.74 -1.56 -8.79
CA ALA A 150 7.19 -1.53 -8.55
C ALA A 150 7.99 -1.23 -9.83
N ALA A 151 7.56 -1.75 -10.99
CA ALA A 151 8.18 -1.44 -12.28
C ALA A 151 7.93 0.02 -12.70
N ALA A 152 6.71 0.53 -12.49
CA ALA A 152 6.39 1.95 -12.72
C ALA A 152 7.22 2.87 -11.83
N ARG A 153 7.38 2.52 -10.54
CA ARG A 153 8.24 3.23 -9.58
C ARG A 153 9.68 3.30 -10.05
N ALA A 154 10.25 2.15 -10.44
CA ALA A 154 11.64 2.11 -10.91
C ALA A 154 11.84 3.03 -12.14
N THR A 155 10.86 3.08 -13.03
CA THR A 155 10.85 3.98 -14.18
C THR A 155 10.81 5.44 -13.75
N GLN A 156 9.89 5.82 -12.86
CA GLN A 156 9.78 7.19 -12.36
C GLN A 156 11.05 7.62 -11.59
N GLN A 157 11.60 6.75 -10.75
CA GLN A 157 12.84 7.03 -10.02
C GLN A 157 14.03 7.26 -10.95
N SER A 158 14.06 6.63 -12.12
CA SER A 158 15.10 6.91 -13.14
C SER A 158 15.01 8.32 -13.73
N LEU A 159 13.84 8.97 -13.64
CA LEU A 159 13.64 10.36 -14.08
C LEU A 159 14.17 11.38 -13.07
N ILE A 160 14.22 11.01 -11.78
CA ILE A 160 14.78 11.84 -10.72
C ILE A 160 16.31 11.78 -10.84
N PRO A 161 17.00 12.94 -10.88
CA PRO A 161 18.45 12.96 -11.02
C PRO A 161 19.17 12.16 -9.92
N GLN A 162 19.93 11.15 -10.34
CA GLN A 162 20.65 10.24 -9.44
C GLN A 162 22.00 10.80 -8.96
N LYS A 163 22.57 11.77 -9.69
CA LYS A 163 23.87 12.37 -9.39
C LYS A 163 23.76 13.89 -9.39
N ASN A 164 24.18 14.49 -8.27
CA ASN A 164 24.24 15.94 -8.12
C ASN A 164 25.15 16.57 -9.19
N PRO A 165 24.83 17.78 -9.67
CA PRO A 165 25.66 18.47 -10.63
C PRO A 165 26.96 18.92 -9.96
N GLU A 166 28.07 18.79 -10.68
CA GLU A 166 29.38 19.20 -10.18
C GLU A 166 29.54 20.72 -10.39
N LEU A 167 29.23 21.48 -9.34
CA LEU A 167 29.36 22.94 -9.31
C LEU A 167 30.53 23.33 -8.41
N VAL A 168 31.56 23.95 -8.99
CA VAL A 168 32.75 24.40 -8.24
C VAL A 168 32.34 25.45 -7.20
N GLY A 169 32.64 25.18 -5.93
CA GLY A 169 32.29 26.07 -4.81
C GLY A 169 30.84 25.95 -4.34
N TRP A 170 30.16 24.84 -4.68
CA TRP A 170 28.79 24.57 -4.25
C TRP A 170 28.62 23.14 -3.76
N GLU A 171 27.83 22.98 -2.70
CA GLU A 171 27.42 21.71 -2.13
C GLU A 171 25.93 21.49 -2.35
N ILE A 172 25.55 20.26 -2.69
CA ILE A 172 24.17 19.90 -3.00
C ILE A 172 23.83 18.63 -2.23
N ALA A 173 22.69 18.64 -1.55
CA ALA A 173 22.14 17.50 -0.84
C ALA A 173 20.66 17.34 -1.20
N THR A 174 20.21 16.10 -1.39
CA THR A 174 18.85 15.79 -1.80
C THR A 174 18.23 14.70 -0.94
N CYS A 175 16.91 14.74 -0.80
CA CYS A 175 16.11 13.69 -0.18
C CYS A 175 14.91 13.41 -1.07
N TYR A 176 14.60 12.13 -1.28
CA TYR A 176 13.36 11.68 -1.91
C TYR A 176 12.83 10.45 -1.19
N ARG A 177 11.64 10.54 -0.59
CA ARG A 177 10.96 9.43 0.10
C ARG A 177 9.48 9.41 -0.31
N PRO A 178 9.11 8.63 -1.32
CA PRO A 178 7.71 8.52 -1.72
C PRO A 178 6.93 7.63 -0.74
N VAL A 179 5.69 8.02 -0.44
CA VAL A 179 4.76 7.35 0.50
C VAL A 179 3.97 6.24 -0.18
N ILE A 180 3.63 6.42 -1.46
CA ILE A 180 2.91 5.43 -2.27
C ILE A 180 3.89 4.74 -3.21
N GLU A 181 3.45 3.64 -3.81
CA GLU A 181 4.21 2.87 -4.79
C GLU A 181 4.75 3.78 -5.93
N VAL A 182 4.04 4.84 -6.36
CA VAL A 182 4.52 5.86 -7.32
C VAL A 182 4.13 7.27 -6.86
N GLY A 183 5.05 8.23 -6.96
CA GLY A 183 4.94 9.53 -6.29
C GLY A 183 4.37 10.69 -7.12
N GLY A 184 3.81 11.70 -6.45
CA GLY A 184 3.40 12.99 -7.01
C GLY A 184 4.50 14.06 -6.96
N ASP A 185 5.56 13.81 -6.20
CA ASP A 185 6.69 14.72 -6.10
C ASP A 185 7.79 14.41 -7.11
N ILE A 186 8.39 15.48 -7.65
CA ILE A 186 9.57 15.39 -8.49
C ILE A 186 10.44 16.63 -8.33
N TYR A 187 11.75 16.46 -8.47
CA TYR A 187 12.68 17.57 -8.58
C TYR A 187 13.68 17.32 -9.68
N GLY A 188 14.33 18.39 -10.11
CA GLY A 188 15.37 18.30 -11.10
C GLY A 188 16.31 19.49 -11.09
N TRP A 189 17.38 19.32 -11.85
CA TRP A 189 18.26 20.41 -12.22
C TRP A 189 18.74 20.22 -13.65
N LEU A 190 19.00 21.33 -14.32
CA LEU A 190 19.48 21.34 -15.70
C LEU A 190 20.34 22.59 -15.98
N PRO A 191 21.32 22.51 -16.88
CA PRO A 191 22.04 23.68 -17.36
C PRO A 191 21.17 24.50 -18.30
N ILE A 192 21.09 25.81 -18.05
CA ILE A 192 20.41 26.78 -18.93
C ILE A 192 21.45 27.65 -19.63
N LYS A 193 21.02 28.45 -20.62
CA LYS A 193 21.93 29.38 -21.33
C LYS A 193 22.63 30.33 -20.33
N ASN A 194 23.73 30.93 -20.79
CA ASN A 194 24.58 31.83 -19.98
C ASN A 194 25.27 31.17 -18.77
N HIS A 195 25.60 29.87 -18.88
CA HIS A 195 26.29 29.10 -17.84
C HIS A 195 25.58 29.08 -16.47
N ARG A 196 24.25 29.26 -16.48
CA ARG A 196 23.42 29.18 -15.28
C ARG A 196 22.86 27.77 -15.12
N TRP A 197 22.34 27.48 -13.95
CA TRP A 197 21.69 26.22 -13.61
C TRP A 197 20.30 26.48 -13.09
N LEU A 198 19.31 25.78 -13.64
CA LEU A 198 17.95 25.78 -13.12
C LEU A 198 17.82 24.62 -12.15
N PHE A 199 17.44 24.92 -10.90
CA PHE A 199 16.97 23.95 -9.92
C PHE A 199 15.46 24.11 -9.80
N TRP A 200 14.73 23.00 -9.77
CA TRP A 200 13.28 23.05 -9.65
C TRP A 200 12.77 21.86 -8.85
N ILE A 201 11.64 22.07 -8.18
CA ILE A 201 10.86 21.05 -7.50
C ILE A 201 9.40 21.28 -7.84
N ALA A 202 8.63 20.22 -7.92
CA ALA A 202 7.23 20.27 -8.23
C ALA A 202 6.47 19.12 -7.58
N ASP A 203 5.21 19.39 -7.26
CA ASP A 203 4.29 18.46 -6.61
C ASP A 203 2.97 18.48 -7.38
N ALA A 204 2.61 17.31 -7.89
CA ALA A 204 1.43 17.07 -8.71
C ALA A 204 0.19 16.83 -7.85
N THR A 205 -0.93 17.50 -8.18
CA THR A 205 -2.17 17.26 -7.44
C THR A 205 -2.66 15.82 -7.54
N GLY A 206 -3.09 15.29 -6.39
CA GLY A 206 -3.61 13.92 -6.27
C GLY A 206 -2.53 12.96 -5.80
N HIS A 207 -2.75 11.66 -5.99
CA HIS A 207 -1.79 10.64 -5.57
C HIS A 207 -1.80 9.42 -6.50
N GLY A 208 -0.73 8.63 -6.48
CA GLY A 208 -0.61 7.41 -7.28
C GLY A 208 -0.36 7.66 -8.78
N ALA A 209 -0.85 6.75 -9.63
CA ALA A 209 -0.46 6.68 -11.04
C ALA A 209 -0.75 7.96 -11.86
N SER A 210 -1.84 8.68 -11.56
CA SER A 210 -2.17 9.93 -12.28
C SER A 210 -1.17 11.05 -11.96
N ALA A 211 -0.75 11.18 -10.70
CA ALA A 211 0.25 12.15 -10.28
C ALA A 211 1.62 11.80 -10.88
N ALA A 212 1.95 10.51 -10.96
CA ALA A 212 3.17 10.02 -11.58
C ALA A 212 3.29 10.35 -13.09
N LEU A 213 2.19 10.28 -13.82
CA LEU A 213 2.16 10.70 -15.23
C LEU A 213 2.37 12.21 -15.37
N LEU A 214 1.78 13.00 -14.45
CA LEU A 214 1.94 14.45 -14.44
C LEU A 214 3.39 14.85 -14.15
N THR A 215 4.05 14.22 -13.18
CA THR A 215 5.47 14.45 -12.88
C THR A 215 6.38 14.05 -14.03
N THR A 216 6.09 12.93 -14.71
CA THR A 216 6.82 12.49 -15.89
C THR A 216 6.73 13.53 -17.02
N LEU A 217 5.53 14.04 -17.29
CA LEU A 217 5.35 15.08 -18.29
C LEU A 217 6.05 16.38 -17.88
N ALA A 218 5.92 16.79 -16.62
CA ALA A 218 6.58 17.98 -16.09
C ALA A 218 8.10 17.91 -16.29
N LYS A 219 8.72 16.77 -15.98
CA LYS A 219 10.16 16.54 -16.21
C LYS A 219 10.57 16.82 -17.66
N LEU A 220 9.83 16.26 -18.62
CA LEU A 220 10.10 16.47 -20.04
C LEU A 220 9.91 17.94 -20.46
N LEU A 221 8.87 18.60 -19.94
CA LEU A 221 8.59 20.01 -20.24
C LEU A 221 9.66 20.94 -19.68
N PHE A 222 10.14 20.71 -18.46
CA PHE A 222 11.27 21.47 -17.89
C PHE A 222 12.56 21.24 -18.68
N ASP A 223 12.84 19.99 -19.07
CA ASP A 223 14.02 19.66 -19.88
C ASP A 223 13.97 20.29 -21.28
N TYR A 224 12.80 20.47 -21.87
CA TYR A 224 12.63 21.17 -23.15
C TYR A 224 12.65 22.71 -23.00
N GLY A 225 12.12 23.24 -21.89
CA GLY A 225 12.04 24.67 -21.64
C GLY A 225 13.40 25.38 -21.65
N GLN A 226 14.48 24.67 -21.31
CA GLN A 226 15.86 25.20 -21.33
C GLN A 226 16.33 25.69 -22.71
N GLU A 227 15.77 25.14 -23.80
CA GLU A 227 16.13 25.56 -25.17
C GLU A 227 15.59 26.97 -25.48
N GLN A 228 14.50 27.36 -24.82
CA GLN A 228 13.74 28.56 -25.15
C GLN A 228 14.20 29.78 -24.35
N SER A 229 14.61 29.61 -23.10
CA SER A 229 14.95 30.72 -22.20
C SER A 229 16.04 30.34 -21.21
N ASP A 230 16.85 31.30 -20.78
CA ASP A 230 17.65 31.15 -19.56
C ASP A 230 16.86 31.47 -18.30
N ARG A 231 15.79 32.27 -18.38
CA ARG A 231 15.02 32.76 -17.22
C ARG A 231 13.99 31.75 -16.73
N ALA A 232 13.80 31.69 -15.41
CA ALA A 232 12.94 30.71 -14.76
C ALA A 232 11.45 31.02 -14.99
N GLY A 233 11.06 32.30 -15.00
CA GLY A 233 9.69 32.74 -15.28
C GLY A 233 9.17 32.24 -16.65
N PRO A 234 9.84 32.57 -17.77
CA PRO A 234 9.42 32.10 -19.10
C PRO A 234 9.41 30.57 -19.25
N ILE A 235 10.30 29.85 -18.54
CA ILE A 235 10.27 28.38 -18.51
C ILE A 235 8.98 27.91 -17.81
N MET A 236 8.63 28.50 -16.67
CA MET A 236 7.38 28.18 -15.97
C MET A 236 6.13 28.52 -16.78
N GLU A 237 6.13 29.63 -17.53
CA GLU A 237 5.05 30.00 -18.46
C GLU A 237 4.86 28.94 -19.55
N ALA A 238 5.95 28.48 -20.16
CA ALA A 238 5.92 27.43 -21.17
C ALA A 238 5.38 26.11 -20.61
N VAL A 239 5.83 25.71 -19.41
CA VAL A 239 5.34 24.51 -18.72
C VAL A 239 3.85 24.66 -18.38
N ASN A 240 3.42 25.80 -17.83
CA ASN A 240 2.03 26.10 -17.50
C ASN A 240 1.12 25.92 -18.72
N ASN A 241 1.50 26.53 -19.84
CA ASN A 241 0.69 26.51 -21.06
C ASN A 241 0.62 25.11 -21.67
N ALA A 242 1.71 24.34 -21.62
CA ALA A 242 1.73 22.95 -22.11
C ALA A 242 0.87 22.02 -21.23
N LEU A 243 0.96 22.14 -19.90
CA LEU A 243 0.11 21.39 -18.97
C LEU A 243 -1.36 21.75 -19.15
N ARG A 244 -1.67 23.04 -19.29
CA ARG A 244 -3.03 23.54 -19.53
C ARG A 244 -3.61 23.00 -20.84
N ALA A 245 -2.84 23.05 -21.93
CA ALA A 245 -3.25 22.52 -23.23
C ALA A 245 -3.51 21.00 -23.19
N THR A 246 -2.76 20.27 -22.36
CA THR A 246 -2.88 18.81 -22.24
C THR A 246 -4.05 18.39 -21.35
N PHE A 247 -4.27 19.06 -20.21
CA PHE A 247 -5.22 18.61 -19.18
C PHE A 247 -6.43 19.52 -18.98
N GLY A 248 -6.50 20.66 -19.68
CA GLY A 248 -7.65 21.57 -19.63
C GLY A 248 -7.97 22.11 -18.24
N GLY A 249 -6.97 22.21 -17.34
CA GLY A 249 -7.14 22.68 -15.97
C GLY A 249 -7.70 21.67 -14.97
N ARG A 250 -7.92 20.41 -15.37
CA ARG A 250 -8.40 19.35 -14.46
C ARG A 250 -7.31 18.82 -13.54
N SER A 251 -6.06 18.93 -13.97
CA SER A 251 -4.87 18.55 -13.23
C SER A 251 -3.91 19.72 -13.25
N PHE A 252 -3.30 19.99 -12.10
CA PHE A 252 -2.35 21.07 -11.92
C PHE A 252 -1.21 20.59 -11.02
N MET A 253 -0.13 21.37 -10.96
CA MET A 253 0.99 21.05 -10.07
C MET A 253 1.53 22.32 -9.44
N SER A 254 1.92 22.23 -8.18
CA SER A 254 2.70 23.27 -7.54
C SER A 254 4.17 23.14 -8.00
N ALA A 255 4.89 24.25 -8.15
CA ALA A 255 6.31 24.22 -8.48
C ALA A 255 7.09 25.42 -7.92
N MET A 256 8.37 25.22 -7.63
CA MET A 256 9.31 26.28 -7.25
C MET A 256 10.61 26.10 -8.02
N CYS A 257 11.11 27.20 -8.60
CA CYS A 257 12.28 27.21 -9.46
C CYS A 257 13.31 28.26 -9.00
N VAL A 258 14.59 27.91 -9.12
CA VAL A 258 15.75 28.77 -8.84
C VAL A 258 16.73 28.66 -10.00
N ALA A 259 16.88 29.72 -10.78
CA ALA A 259 17.93 29.83 -11.80
C ALA A 259 19.16 30.54 -11.20
N LEU A 260 20.22 29.77 -10.93
CA LEU A 260 21.46 30.17 -10.28
C LEU A 260 22.56 30.42 -11.31
N ASP A 261 23.27 31.54 -11.20
CA ASP A 261 24.62 31.71 -11.76
C ASP A 261 25.67 31.27 -10.71
N PRO A 262 26.34 30.12 -10.90
CA PRO A 262 27.27 29.58 -9.91
C PRO A 262 28.50 30.47 -9.69
N LYS A 263 28.87 31.31 -10.67
CA LYS A 263 30.07 32.16 -10.57
C LYS A 263 29.83 33.37 -9.68
N SER A 264 28.72 34.08 -9.91
CA SER A 264 28.38 35.26 -9.11
C SER A 264 27.67 34.91 -7.80
N GLY A 265 26.94 33.79 -7.77
CA GLY A 265 25.97 33.46 -6.71
C GLY A 265 24.66 34.23 -6.83
N ARG A 266 24.43 34.92 -7.96
CA ARG A 266 23.15 35.56 -8.24
C ARG A 266 22.15 34.53 -8.72
N ALA A 267 20.96 34.51 -8.11
CA ALA A 267 19.87 33.61 -8.45
C ALA A 267 18.58 34.39 -8.76
N THR A 268 17.75 33.83 -9.63
CA THR A 268 16.37 34.29 -9.86
C THR A 268 15.40 33.19 -9.45
N VAL A 269 14.49 33.52 -8.56
CA VAL A 269 13.52 32.60 -7.93
C VAL A 269 12.13 32.91 -8.45
N THR A 270 11.35 31.88 -8.74
CA THR A 270 9.94 32.02 -9.06
C THR A 270 9.16 30.77 -8.64
N GLY A 271 7.89 30.94 -8.31
CA GLY A 271 7.04 29.87 -7.77
C GLY A 271 5.61 29.93 -8.28
N ALA A 272 4.99 28.76 -8.34
CA ALA A 272 3.63 28.48 -8.76
C ALA A 272 2.92 27.66 -7.67
N GLY A 273 2.17 28.31 -6.78
CA GLY A 273 1.41 27.65 -5.71
C GLY A 273 2.19 26.73 -4.73
N HIS A 274 3.52 26.71 -4.76
CA HIS A 274 4.36 25.78 -3.99
C HIS A 274 4.78 26.34 -2.62
N PRO A 275 5.17 25.50 -1.65
CA PRO A 275 5.81 25.96 -0.42
C PRO A 275 6.96 26.97 -0.68
N PRO A 276 7.14 27.95 0.22
CA PRO A 276 8.09 29.03 0.01
C PRO A 276 9.53 28.51 0.00
N LEU A 277 10.36 29.06 -0.89
CA LEU A 277 11.80 28.79 -0.89
C LEU A 277 12.41 29.31 0.42
N LEU A 278 13.18 28.48 1.12
CA LEU A 278 13.93 28.93 2.29
C LEU A 278 15.35 29.31 1.89
N ILE A 279 15.82 30.46 2.38
CA ILE A 279 17.19 30.94 2.21
C ILE A 279 17.84 31.01 3.59
N THR A 280 18.79 30.14 3.84
CA THR A 280 19.59 30.17 5.06
C THR A 280 20.79 31.09 4.85
N ARG A 281 20.81 32.20 5.59
CA ARG A 281 21.90 33.17 5.62
C ARG A 281 22.91 32.77 6.69
N PHE A 282 24.17 32.59 6.30
CA PHE A 282 25.20 32.14 7.24
C PHE A 282 25.32 33.12 8.41
N GLY A 283 25.05 32.62 9.63
CA GLY A 283 25.10 33.40 10.86
C GLY A 283 24.04 34.50 11.04
N ARG A 284 23.06 34.64 10.13
CA ARG A 284 22.00 35.67 10.22
C ARG A 284 20.58 35.13 10.36
N GLY A 285 20.34 33.85 10.01
CA GLY A 285 19.04 33.19 10.14
C GLY A 285 18.47 32.73 8.79
N THR A 286 17.18 32.39 8.74
CA THR A 286 16.52 31.88 7.54
C THR A 286 15.43 32.84 7.07
N GLU A 287 15.44 33.18 5.79
CA GLU A 287 14.43 33.99 5.09
C GLU A 287 13.54 33.08 4.23
N ALA A 288 12.29 33.47 3.97
CA ALA A 288 11.37 32.72 3.12
C ALA A 288 10.90 33.57 1.94
N ILE A 289 10.97 33.02 0.72
CA ILE A 289 10.44 33.65 -0.50
C ILE A 289 9.17 32.91 -0.89
N ALA A 290 8.04 33.62 -0.80
CA ALA A 290 6.74 33.07 -1.17
C ALA A 290 6.62 32.85 -2.68
N SER A 291 5.84 31.82 -3.04
CA SER A 291 5.37 31.63 -4.40
C SER A 291 4.45 32.77 -4.82
N SER A 292 4.67 33.32 -6.02
CA SER A 292 3.99 34.51 -6.53
C SER A 292 2.89 34.20 -7.55
N GLY A 293 2.93 33.01 -8.18
CA GLY A 293 1.97 32.60 -9.20
C GLY A 293 1.01 31.49 -8.76
N PRO A 294 -0.09 31.27 -9.50
CA PRO A 294 -0.98 30.12 -9.31
C PRO A 294 -0.25 28.80 -9.65
N PRO A 295 -0.75 27.63 -9.19
CA PRO A 295 -0.24 26.33 -9.63
C PRO A 295 -0.20 26.19 -11.16
N LEU A 296 0.83 25.51 -11.67
CA LEU A 296 1.02 25.29 -13.10
C LEU A 296 -0.13 24.45 -13.68
N GLY A 297 -0.62 24.85 -14.85
CA GLY A 297 -1.74 24.23 -15.56
C GLY A 297 -3.13 24.70 -15.09
N MET A 298 -3.22 25.49 -14.02
CA MET A 298 -4.49 25.91 -13.42
C MET A 298 -5.15 27.07 -14.19
N LEU A 299 -4.38 28.10 -14.53
CA LEU A 299 -4.85 29.30 -15.22
C LEU A 299 -4.12 29.49 -16.55
N GLU A 300 -4.83 30.07 -17.53
CA GLU A 300 -4.24 30.49 -18.81
C GLU A 300 -3.44 31.77 -18.63
N ASP A 301 -2.38 31.94 -19.43
CA ASP A 301 -1.57 33.17 -19.53
C ASP A 301 -1.12 33.74 -18.17
N SER A 302 -0.68 32.86 -17.27
CA SER A 302 -0.17 33.25 -15.95
C SER A 302 1.24 33.82 -16.07
N GLU A 303 1.44 35.05 -15.61
CA GLU A 303 2.78 35.64 -15.48
C GLU A 303 3.43 35.19 -14.17
N PHE A 304 4.65 34.66 -14.26
CA PHE A 304 5.42 34.20 -13.10
C PHE A 304 6.50 35.21 -12.72
N VAL A 305 6.25 35.96 -11.64
CA VAL A 305 7.16 37.02 -11.16
C VAL A 305 8.47 36.41 -10.65
N GLU A 306 9.60 36.94 -11.11
CA GLU A 306 10.94 36.54 -10.67
C GLU A 306 11.46 37.46 -9.55
N THR A 307 11.93 36.87 -8.47
CA THR A 307 12.63 37.56 -7.38
C THR A 307 14.13 37.32 -7.49
N ILE A 308 14.93 38.37 -7.42
CA ILE A 308 16.40 38.27 -7.49
C ILE A 308 16.95 38.08 -6.08
N VAL A 309 17.88 37.13 -5.94
CA VAL A 309 18.56 36.80 -4.69
C VAL A 309 20.06 36.74 -4.95
N GLU A 310 20.85 37.26 -4.03
CA GLU A 310 22.31 37.09 -4.03
C GLU A 310 22.71 36.15 -2.89
N LEU A 311 23.41 35.06 -3.21
CA LEU A 311 23.86 34.06 -2.25
C LEU A 311 25.34 34.27 -1.97
N ASN A 312 25.68 34.64 -0.73
CA ASN A 312 27.06 34.81 -0.30
C ASN A 312 27.70 33.45 0.05
N PRO A 313 29.04 33.37 0.13
CA PRO A 313 29.70 32.17 0.67
C PRO A 313 29.12 31.81 2.04
N GLY A 314 28.74 30.53 2.21
CA GLY A 314 28.06 30.01 3.38
C GLY A 314 26.53 30.04 3.31
N ASP A 315 25.92 30.85 2.43
CA ASP A 315 24.46 30.88 2.26
C ASP A 315 23.97 29.61 1.53
N ALA A 316 22.72 29.22 1.83
CA ALA A 316 22.06 28.09 1.19
C ALA A 316 20.62 28.41 0.83
N PHE A 317 20.08 27.72 -0.17
CA PHE A 317 18.64 27.67 -0.43
C PHE A 317 18.12 26.25 -0.33
N THR A 318 16.85 26.12 0.07
CA THR A 318 16.15 24.85 0.20
C THR A 318 14.83 24.90 -0.54
N LEU A 319 14.71 23.97 -1.50
CA LEU A 319 13.47 23.58 -2.16
C LEU A 319 12.90 22.34 -1.45
N TYR A 320 11.60 22.30 -1.19
CA TYR A 320 10.98 21.17 -0.50
C TYR A 320 9.48 21.12 -0.78
N THR A 321 8.91 19.92 -0.74
CA THR A 321 7.47 19.68 -0.82
C THR A 321 6.80 19.68 0.54
N ASP A 322 5.48 19.78 0.57
CA ASP A 322 4.68 19.86 1.79
C ASP A 322 4.69 18.57 2.61
N GLY A 323 5.06 17.42 2.03
CA GLY A 323 5.36 16.21 2.79
C GLY A 323 6.46 16.39 3.83
N LEU A 324 7.35 17.39 3.68
CA LEU A 324 8.32 17.75 4.72
C LEU A 324 7.64 18.30 6.00
N PHE A 325 6.39 18.75 5.96
CA PHE A 325 5.69 19.23 7.15
C PHE A 325 4.92 18.12 7.89
N GLY A 326 4.83 16.92 7.32
CA GLY A 326 4.05 15.80 7.82
C GLY A 326 2.54 16.09 7.92
N ALA A 327 1.74 15.07 8.20
CA ALA A 327 0.38 15.27 8.70
C ALA A 327 0.44 15.44 10.21
N GLY A 328 -0.27 16.43 10.74
CA GLY A 328 -0.39 16.61 12.18
C GLY A 328 -1.09 15.40 12.82
N THR A 329 -0.34 14.52 13.47
CA THR A 329 -0.93 13.48 14.33
C THR A 329 -1.22 14.04 15.72
N ASN A 330 -2.39 13.71 16.27
CA ASN A 330 -2.83 14.01 17.64
C ASN A 330 -2.91 15.51 18.02
N GLY A 331 -3.62 16.32 17.22
CA GLY A 331 -3.95 17.70 17.62
C GLY A 331 -2.77 18.67 17.65
N ARG A 332 -1.58 18.26 17.20
CA ARG A 332 -0.48 19.17 16.85
C ARG A 332 -0.72 19.75 15.47
N THR A 333 -0.72 21.08 15.37
CA THR A 333 -0.74 21.82 14.11
C THR A 333 0.44 21.41 13.23
N GLN A 334 0.19 21.22 11.93
CA GLN A 334 1.21 21.07 10.90
C GLN A 334 2.34 22.10 11.11
N THR A 335 3.60 21.68 11.00
CA THR A 335 4.72 22.61 11.15
C THR A 335 4.62 23.66 10.06
N SER A 336 4.51 24.94 10.40
CA SER A 336 4.42 25.98 9.38
C SER A 336 5.79 26.23 8.72
N PRO A 337 5.84 26.78 7.49
CA PRO A 337 7.10 27.21 6.88
C PRO A 337 7.92 28.16 7.76
N THR A 338 7.23 29.02 8.53
CA THR A 338 7.86 29.93 9.51
C THR A 338 8.46 29.20 10.72
N GLN A 339 7.83 28.12 11.18
CA GLN A 339 8.39 27.28 12.25
C GLN A 339 9.60 26.51 11.74
N LEU A 340 9.54 25.94 10.53
CA LEU A 340 10.65 25.22 9.91
C LEU A 340 11.85 26.17 9.67
N ALA A 341 11.61 27.39 9.18
CA ALA A 341 12.64 28.42 9.05
C ALA A 341 13.35 28.74 10.38
N GLY A 342 12.61 28.73 11.51
CA GLY A 342 13.15 28.94 12.85
C GLY A 342 13.89 27.75 13.46
N MET A 343 13.69 26.53 12.93
CA MET A 343 14.36 25.31 13.39
C MET A 343 15.66 25.02 12.65
N ILE A 344 15.90 25.67 11.50
CA ILE A 344 17.14 25.52 10.74
C ILE A 344 18.29 26.20 11.49
N ASN A 345 19.37 25.45 11.70
CA ASN A 345 20.60 25.99 12.26
C ASN A 345 21.40 26.74 11.16
N PRO A 346 21.54 28.08 11.22
CA PRO A 346 22.28 28.86 10.23
C PRO A 346 23.80 28.65 10.28
N PHE A 347 24.29 27.85 11.24
CA PHE A 347 25.69 27.45 11.39
C PHE A 347 25.95 26.00 10.99
N ALA A 348 25.03 25.33 10.30
CA ALA A 348 25.31 24.00 9.80
C ALA A 348 26.60 24.01 8.95
N ASP A 349 27.36 22.91 8.97
CA ASP A 349 28.68 22.85 8.32
C ASP A 349 28.64 22.40 6.85
N SER A 350 27.55 21.78 6.41
CA SER A 350 27.35 21.33 5.02
C SER A 350 25.90 21.40 4.54
N ALA A 351 25.68 21.26 3.23
CA ALA A 351 24.33 21.09 2.67
C ALA A 351 23.61 19.85 3.23
N SER A 352 24.32 18.74 3.44
CA SER A 352 23.76 17.51 4.02
C SER A 352 23.36 17.69 5.48
N ALA A 353 24.15 18.44 6.26
CA ALA A 353 23.81 18.73 7.66
C ALA A 353 22.54 19.59 7.77
N LEU A 354 22.36 20.58 6.89
CA LEU A 354 21.13 21.36 6.80
C LEU A 354 19.91 20.46 6.51
N LEU A 355 20.05 19.58 5.51
CA LEU A 355 18.99 18.66 5.12
C LEU A 355 18.62 17.69 6.25
N GLU A 356 19.61 17.11 6.94
CA GLU A 356 19.36 16.21 8.08
C GLU A 356 18.64 16.91 9.25
N ILE A 357 19.00 18.16 9.54
CA ILE A 357 18.33 18.95 10.59
C ILE A 357 16.87 19.19 10.20
N MET A 358 16.60 19.54 8.94
CA MET A 358 15.23 19.73 8.44
C MET A 358 14.42 18.44 8.51
N LEU A 359 14.99 17.31 8.08
CA LEU A 359 14.32 16.01 8.14
C LEU A 359 14.03 15.58 9.59
N LYS A 360 14.97 15.78 10.52
CA LYS A 360 14.76 15.48 11.94
C LYS A 360 13.70 16.37 12.59
N ALA A 361 13.66 17.65 12.20
CA ALA A 361 12.65 18.59 12.68
C ALA A 361 11.25 18.28 12.15
N ALA A 362 11.17 17.79 10.91
CA ALA A 362 9.95 17.37 10.23
C ALA A 362 9.34 16.07 10.78
N THR A 363 10.18 15.09 11.13
CA THR A 363 9.72 13.74 11.55
C THR A 363 10.24 13.36 12.95
N PRO A 364 9.82 14.03 14.04
CA PRO A 364 10.31 13.69 15.37
C PRO A 364 9.76 12.36 15.92
N ASP A 365 8.62 11.84 15.41
CA ASP A 365 7.92 10.65 15.98
C ASP A 365 7.20 9.76 14.95
N LEU A 366 7.35 10.03 13.65
CA LEU A 366 6.81 9.15 12.62
C LEU A 366 7.85 8.05 12.37
N GLY A 367 7.50 6.79 12.66
CA GLY A 367 8.16 5.66 11.98
C GLY A 367 8.06 5.81 10.46
N ASP A 368 8.53 4.84 9.68
CA ASP A 368 8.65 4.89 8.19
C ASP A 368 7.39 5.30 7.38
N SER A 369 6.25 5.60 8.00
CA SER A 369 5.02 6.08 7.37
C SER A 369 4.87 7.60 7.44
N SER A 370 5.37 8.32 6.43
CA SER A 370 4.91 9.68 6.10
C SER A 370 3.53 9.61 5.43
N PRO A 371 2.66 10.62 5.57
CA PRO A 371 1.35 10.67 4.90
C PRO A 371 1.42 11.22 3.47
N ASP A 372 2.53 11.87 3.09
CA ASP A 372 2.78 12.37 1.74
C ASP A 372 4.26 12.22 1.33
N ASP A 373 4.52 12.25 0.03
CA ASP A 373 5.87 12.15 -0.54
C ASP A 373 6.76 13.27 0.04
N VAL A 374 8.00 12.92 0.38
CA VAL A 374 8.98 13.90 0.88
C VAL A 374 10.05 14.10 -0.17
N ALA A 375 10.08 15.27 -0.79
CA ALA A 375 11.18 15.69 -1.64
C ALA A 375 11.81 16.98 -1.13
N ALA A 376 13.14 17.03 -1.09
CA ALA A 376 13.88 18.22 -0.71
C ALA A 376 15.23 18.31 -1.44
N VAL A 377 15.61 19.53 -1.80
CA VAL A 377 16.89 19.87 -2.44
C VAL A 377 17.49 21.05 -1.70
N VAL A 378 18.67 20.86 -1.10
CA VAL A 378 19.46 21.89 -0.44
C VAL A 378 20.68 22.19 -1.30
N VAL A 379 20.89 23.46 -1.62
CA VAL A 379 22.06 23.93 -2.39
C VAL A 379 22.74 25.04 -1.60
N ARG A 380 24.01 24.83 -1.26
CA ARG A 380 24.82 25.73 -0.44
C ARG A 380 26.03 26.21 -1.20
N ARG A 381 26.36 27.50 -1.07
CA ARG A 381 27.63 28.05 -1.55
C ARG A 381 28.73 27.76 -0.53
N SER A 382 29.78 27.06 -0.93
CA SER A 382 30.95 26.80 -0.08
C SER A 382 31.71 28.10 0.19
N ASN A 383 32.43 28.13 1.32
CA ASN A 383 33.24 29.27 1.74
C ASN A 383 34.48 29.51 0.87
#